data_AF-A0A8H6HC97-F1
#
_entry.id   AF-A0A8H6HC97-F1
#
_cell.length_a   1.000
_cell.length_b   1.000
_cell.length_c   1.000
_cell.angle_alpha   90.00
_cell.angle_beta   90.00
_cell.angle_gamma   90.00
#
_symmetry.space_group_name_H-M   'P 1'
#
loop_
_entity.id
_entity.type
_entity.pdbx_description
1 polymer ?
#
loop_
_entity_poly.entity_id
_entity_poly.type
_entity_poly.pdbx_seq_one_letter_code
_entity_poly.pdbx_strand_id
1 'polypeptide(L)'
;MIPNGPVSNIFNNAWKHPKPFPKIHNVFYVAHHSADALAHISRFSNYSNKVGNTQLLFHGTPRTCLIGTTASPAHTRLCERLDCSLCLILRESYDIEKAKSARMFGTGILLNQTFLPRQICTHPHGGLTGRATLKSVILNHVVLGRTQLMLSADQSLQHAPRHLQS
;
A
#
# COMPACT_ATOMS: atom_id res chain seq x y z
N MET A 1 19.26 -8.85 8.21
CA MET A 1 18.30 -7.74 8.12
C MET A 1 19.11 -6.45 8.05
N ILE A 2 19.04 -5.70 6.95
CA ILE A 2 19.91 -4.51 6.74
C ILE A 2 19.12 -3.27 7.16
N PRO A 3 19.45 -2.61 8.28
CA PRO A 3 18.67 -1.47 8.80
C PRO A 3 18.61 -0.27 7.84
N ASN A 4 19.55 -0.19 6.89
CA ASN A 4 19.73 0.94 5.97
C ASN A 4 19.58 0.53 4.49
N GLY A 5 18.73 -0.45 4.20
CA GLY A 5 18.45 -0.85 2.82
C GLY A 5 17.71 0.24 2.01
N PRO A 6 17.70 0.15 0.67
CA PRO A 6 17.04 1.14 -0.20
C PRO A 6 15.59 1.47 0.20
N VAL A 7 14.82 0.46 0.60
CA VAL A 7 13.43 0.63 1.05
C VAL A 7 13.34 1.44 2.35
N SER A 8 14.22 1.18 3.31
CA SER A 8 14.28 1.97 4.56
C SER A 8 14.58 3.44 4.25
N ASN A 9 15.50 3.71 3.33
CA ASN A 9 15.84 5.08 2.94
C ASN A 9 14.67 5.79 2.25
N ILE A 10 13.94 5.12 1.37
CA ILE A 10 12.73 5.68 0.73
C ILE A 10 11.71 6.06 1.81
N PHE A 11 11.46 5.18 2.78
CA PHE A 11 10.54 5.46 3.87
C PHE A 11 11.04 6.60 4.78
N ASN A 12 12.33 6.61 5.13
CA ASN A 12 12.95 7.68 5.92
C ASN A 12 12.79 9.05 5.23
N ASN A 13 13.04 9.11 3.93
CA ASN A 13 12.95 10.34 3.15
C ASN A 13 11.50 10.82 2.98
N ALA A 14 10.54 9.89 2.90
CA ALA A 14 9.12 10.19 2.75
C ALA A 14 8.42 10.60 4.06
N TRP A 15 9.04 10.36 5.22
CA TRP A 15 8.50 10.83 6.51
C TRP A 15 8.75 12.33 6.68
N LYS A 16 7.74 13.14 6.39
CA LYS A 16 7.78 14.61 6.57
C LYS A 16 6.93 15.08 7.76
N HIS A 17 6.38 14.16 8.54
CA HIS A 17 5.48 14.51 9.63
C HIS A 17 6.27 14.94 10.89
N PRO A 18 5.83 15.95 11.65
CA PRO A 18 6.48 16.37 12.90
C PRO A 18 6.42 15.35 14.06
N LYS A 19 5.86 14.16 13.82
CA LYS A 19 5.75 13.12 14.86
C LYS A 19 7.05 12.31 14.91
N PRO A 20 7.33 11.65 16.04
CA PRO A 20 8.49 10.76 16.16
C PRO A 20 8.53 9.77 15.00
N PHE A 21 9.73 9.60 14.46
CA PHE A 21 9.98 8.68 13.37
C PHE A 21 9.66 7.24 13.81
N PRO A 22 8.84 6.48 13.07
CA PRO A 22 8.48 5.13 13.48
C PRO A 22 9.65 4.19 13.23
N LYS A 23 9.89 3.27 14.17
CA LYS A 23 10.92 2.24 14.00
C LYS A 23 10.48 1.23 12.93
N ILE A 24 11.30 1.04 11.90
CA ILE A 24 11.11 -0.05 10.94
C ILE A 24 11.53 -1.35 11.63
N HIS A 25 10.59 -2.29 11.76
CA HIS A 25 10.84 -3.58 12.42
C HIS A 25 11.29 -4.65 11.43
N ASN A 26 10.57 -4.79 10.31
CA ASN A 26 10.86 -5.78 9.29
C ASN A 26 10.53 -5.19 7.91
N VAL A 27 11.26 -5.64 6.89
CA VAL A 27 10.98 -5.33 5.49
C VAL A 27 10.87 -6.65 4.74
N PHE A 28 9.77 -6.83 4.02
CA PHE A 28 9.51 -8.02 3.22
C PHE A 28 9.35 -7.64 1.75
N TYR A 29 9.80 -8.52 0.88
CA TYR A 29 9.49 -8.47 -0.53
C TYR A 29 8.31 -9.40 -0.81
N VAL A 30 7.30 -8.89 -1.50
CA VAL A 30 6.15 -9.69 -1.93
C VAL A 30 6.50 -10.32 -3.28
N ALA A 31 6.80 -11.62 -3.26
CA ALA A 31 7.07 -12.39 -4.46
C ALA A 31 5.79 -13.08 -4.94
N HIS A 32 5.48 -12.94 -6.22
CA HIS A 32 4.38 -13.65 -6.84
C HIS A 32 4.93 -14.62 -7.91
N HIS A 33 4.49 -15.87 -7.86
CA HIS A 33 5.00 -16.93 -8.74
C HIS A 33 3.90 -17.65 -9.53
N SER A 34 2.63 -17.34 -9.29
CA SER A 34 1.54 -17.93 -10.09
C SER A 34 1.53 -17.36 -11.51
N ALA A 35 1.07 -18.14 -12.47
CA ALA A 35 0.92 -17.71 -13.86
C ALA A 35 0.06 -16.43 -13.97
N ASP A 36 -1.05 -16.37 -13.22
CA ASP A 36 -1.93 -15.19 -13.19
C ASP A 36 -1.21 -13.95 -12.68
N ALA A 37 -0.37 -14.08 -11.66
CA ALA A 37 0.37 -12.96 -11.11
C ALA A 37 1.49 -12.51 -12.07
N LEU A 38 2.17 -13.44 -12.75
CA LEU A 38 3.14 -13.10 -13.79
C LEU A 38 2.47 -12.38 -14.97
N ALA A 39 1.28 -12.83 -15.38
CA ALA A 39 0.49 -12.14 -16.40
C ALA A 39 0.07 -10.73 -15.95
N HIS A 40 -0.33 -10.57 -14.68
CA HIS A 40 -0.63 -9.26 -14.11
C HIS A 40 0.61 -8.33 -14.11
N ILE A 41 1.77 -8.84 -13.70
CA ILE A 41 3.05 -8.09 -13.74
C ILE A 41 3.40 -7.70 -15.18
N SER A 42 3.21 -8.59 -16.15
CA SER A 42 3.44 -8.28 -17.57
C SER A 42 2.54 -7.14 -18.07
N ARG A 43 1.24 -7.18 -17.75
CA ARG A 43 0.29 -6.09 -18.09
C ARG A 43 0.71 -4.76 -17.46
N PHE A 44 1.12 -4.79 -16.18
CA PHE A 44 1.65 -3.62 -15.49
C PHE A 44 2.88 -3.05 -16.23
N SER A 45 3.87 -3.90 -16.55
CA SER A 45 5.09 -3.46 -17.23
C SER A 45 4.80 -2.86 -18.61
N ASN A 46 3.92 -3.49 -19.39
CA ASN A 46 3.50 -2.98 -20.70
C ASN A 46 2.83 -1.60 -20.58
N TYR A 47 1.91 -1.45 -19.61
CA TYR A 47 1.24 -0.18 -19.38
C TYR A 47 2.21 0.91 -18.88
N SER A 48 3.09 0.56 -17.94
CA SER A 48 4.16 1.44 -17.43
C SER A 48 5.05 1.94 -18.56
N ASN A 49 5.47 1.06 -19.48
CA ASN A 49 6.33 1.43 -20.60
C ASN A 49 5.60 2.31 -21.62
N LYS A 50 4.29 2.10 -21.81
CA LYS A 50 3.48 2.92 -22.71
C LYS A 50 3.23 4.33 -22.15
N VAL A 51 2.89 4.43 -20.88
CA VAL A 51 2.34 5.65 -20.27
C VAL A 51 3.38 6.47 -19.50
N GLY A 52 4.39 5.81 -18.91
CA GLY A 52 5.44 6.45 -18.13
C GLY A 52 4.96 7.03 -16.79
N ASN A 53 5.83 7.82 -16.16
CA ASN A 53 5.62 8.41 -14.82
C ASN A 53 5.26 7.36 -13.75
N THR A 54 6.10 6.32 -13.67
CA THR A 54 5.97 5.28 -12.65
C THR A 54 6.70 5.70 -11.38
N GLN A 55 6.01 5.63 -10.25
CA GLN A 55 6.53 6.07 -8.96
C GLN A 55 6.34 5.02 -7.87
N LEU A 56 7.19 5.09 -6.85
CA LEU A 56 7.04 4.32 -5.64
C LEU A 56 6.15 5.06 -4.65
N LEU A 57 4.97 4.52 -4.35
CA LEU A 57 4.00 5.14 -3.46
C LEU A 57 3.59 4.22 -2.31
N PHE A 58 3.33 4.84 -1.15
CA PHE A 58 2.92 4.14 0.05
C PHE A 58 1.40 3.98 0.13
N HIS A 59 0.98 2.79 0.58
CA HIS A 59 -0.38 2.49 0.97
C HIS A 59 -0.40 1.93 2.39
N GLY A 60 -1.11 2.62 3.28
CA GLY A 60 -1.37 2.12 4.63
C GLY A 60 -2.67 1.34 4.68
N THR A 61 -2.66 0.19 5.35
CA THR A 61 -3.82 -0.72 5.40
C THR A 61 -3.91 -1.46 6.73
N PRO A 62 -5.12 -1.77 7.24
CA PRO A 62 -5.28 -2.57 8.46
C PRO A 62 -4.64 -3.95 8.35
N ARG A 63 -4.10 -4.41 9.47
CA ARG A 63 -3.57 -5.77 9.65
C ARG A 63 -4.11 -6.36 10.94
N THR A 64 -4.86 -7.45 10.81
CA THR A 64 -5.52 -8.20 11.90
C THR A 64 -4.91 -9.60 12.04
N CYS A 65 -3.62 -9.75 11.74
CA CYS A 65 -2.90 -11.00 11.93
C CYS A 65 -1.42 -10.73 12.21
N LEU A 66 -0.65 -11.80 12.43
CA LEU A 66 0.77 -11.72 12.79
C LEU A 66 1.72 -11.71 11.58
N ILE A 67 1.20 -11.57 10.37
CA ILE A 67 2.04 -11.54 9.17
C ILE A 67 3.07 -10.40 9.24
N GLY A 68 4.32 -10.69 8.92
CA GLY A 68 5.43 -9.76 8.94
C GLY A 68 5.92 -9.37 10.34
N THR A 69 5.45 -10.01 11.42
CA THR A 69 6.02 -9.76 12.76
C THR A 69 7.41 -10.38 12.94
N THR A 70 7.68 -11.51 12.29
CA THR A 70 8.99 -12.18 12.25
C THR A 70 9.21 -12.82 10.88
N ALA A 71 10.42 -13.34 10.63
CA ALA A 71 10.75 -14.08 9.41
C ALA A 71 10.35 -15.58 9.47
N SER A 72 9.62 -16.03 10.50
CA SER A 72 9.22 -17.43 10.59
C SER A 72 8.11 -17.76 9.58
N PRO A 73 8.02 -19.01 9.08
CA PRO A 73 6.98 -19.42 8.14
C PRO A 73 5.55 -19.10 8.60
N ALA A 74 5.28 -19.23 9.90
CA ALA A 74 3.97 -18.91 10.49
C ALA A 74 3.59 -17.42 10.33
N HIS A 75 4.58 -16.53 10.23
CA HIS A 75 4.39 -15.09 10.11
C HIS A 75 4.72 -14.57 8.71
N THR A 76 4.98 -15.43 7.73
CA THR A 76 5.12 -15.05 6.31
C THR A 76 4.00 -15.63 5.44
N ARG A 77 3.16 -16.51 5.99
CA ARG A 77 1.95 -17.02 5.33
C ARG A 77 0.79 -16.03 5.44
N LEU A 78 0.08 -15.81 4.33
CA LEU A 78 -1.17 -15.03 4.32
C LEU A 78 -2.25 -15.72 5.15
N CYS A 79 -3.01 -14.96 5.93
CA CYS A 79 -4.20 -15.49 6.61
C CYS A 79 -5.45 -15.38 5.71
N GLU A 80 -6.49 -16.13 6.05
CA GLU A 80 -7.77 -16.16 5.32
C GLU A 80 -8.84 -15.25 5.94
N ARG A 81 -8.48 -14.44 6.95
CA ARG A 81 -9.42 -13.56 7.63
C ARG A 81 -9.89 -12.44 6.70
N LEU A 82 -11.20 -12.26 6.61
CA LEU A 82 -11.84 -11.19 5.82
C LEU A 82 -11.63 -9.79 6.42
N ASP A 83 -11.30 -9.70 7.71
CA ASP A 83 -10.98 -8.43 8.36
C ASP A 83 -9.51 -8.01 8.20
N CYS A 84 -8.67 -8.83 7.56
CA CYS A 84 -7.26 -8.54 7.33
C CYS A 84 -7.05 -7.92 5.96
N SER A 85 -7.26 -6.61 5.84
CA SER A 85 -7.08 -5.87 4.58
C SER A 85 -5.70 -6.07 3.95
N LEU A 86 -4.64 -6.16 4.76
CA LEU A 86 -3.29 -6.49 4.27
C LEU A 86 -3.27 -7.84 3.53
N CYS A 87 -3.75 -8.93 4.15
CA CYS A 87 -3.72 -10.24 3.52
C CYS A 87 -4.66 -10.34 2.32
N LEU A 88 -5.80 -9.62 2.34
CA LEU A 88 -6.68 -9.49 1.18
C LEU A 88 -5.95 -8.84 0.01
N ILE A 89 -5.32 -7.67 0.22
CA ILE A 89 -4.57 -6.97 -0.84
C ILE A 89 -3.43 -7.85 -1.37
N LEU A 90 -2.68 -8.54 -0.50
CA LEU A 90 -1.57 -9.40 -0.93
C LEU A 90 -2.03 -10.64 -1.70
N ARG A 91 -3.25 -11.14 -1.47
CA ARG A 91 -3.80 -12.32 -2.15
C ARG A 91 -4.52 -11.95 -3.44
N GLU A 92 -5.33 -10.91 -3.40
CA GLU A 92 -6.34 -10.58 -4.43
C GLU A 92 -6.00 -9.29 -5.19
N SER A 93 -4.87 -8.64 -4.88
CA SER A 93 -4.55 -7.27 -5.32
C SER A 93 -5.50 -6.22 -4.73
N TYR A 94 -5.37 -4.98 -5.18
CA TYR A 94 -6.28 -3.90 -4.79
C TYR A 94 -7.64 -4.04 -5.47
N ASP A 95 -8.69 -3.88 -4.68
CA ASP A 95 -10.07 -3.90 -5.16
C ASP A 95 -10.70 -2.52 -4.91
N ILE A 96 -11.06 -1.83 -5.99
CA ILE A 96 -11.68 -0.50 -5.96
C ILE A 96 -13.04 -0.55 -5.27
N GLU A 97 -13.77 -1.67 -5.40
CA GLU A 97 -15.09 -1.84 -4.80
C GLU A 97 -15.00 -1.90 -3.27
N LYS A 98 -13.89 -2.44 -2.75
CA LYS A 98 -13.56 -2.43 -1.32
C LYS A 98 -12.97 -1.10 -0.85
N ALA A 99 -12.68 -0.17 -1.77
CA ALA A 99 -12.14 1.16 -1.48
C ALA A 99 -13.20 2.28 -1.47
N LYS A 100 -14.50 1.94 -1.61
CA LYS A 100 -15.66 2.84 -1.73
C LYS A 100 -15.98 3.76 -0.54
N SER A 101 -15.07 3.95 0.42
CA SER A 101 -15.29 5.00 1.43
C SER A 101 -15.10 6.37 0.80
N ALA A 102 -15.99 7.33 1.15
CA ALA A 102 -15.90 8.71 0.69
C ALA A 102 -14.52 9.29 1.03
N ARG A 103 -13.71 9.49 0.00
CA ARG A 103 -12.33 9.99 0.09
C ARG A 103 -12.28 11.40 -0.51
N MET A 104 -11.15 12.08 -0.31
CA MET A 104 -10.97 13.46 -0.80
C MET A 104 -11.16 13.60 -2.33
N PHE A 105 -10.99 12.51 -3.10
CA PHE A 105 -11.02 12.51 -4.56
C PHE A 105 -11.89 11.37 -5.14
N GLY A 106 -13.10 11.20 -4.60
CA GLY A 106 -14.05 10.18 -5.04
C GLY A 106 -13.57 8.74 -4.80
N THR A 107 -14.10 7.80 -5.58
CA THR A 107 -13.80 6.36 -5.43
C THR A 107 -12.46 6.03 -6.07
N GLY A 108 -11.48 5.60 -5.27
CA GLY A 108 -10.18 5.22 -5.80
C GLY A 108 -9.20 4.75 -4.73
N ILE A 109 -8.09 4.16 -5.18
CA ILE A 109 -7.00 3.73 -4.30
C ILE A 109 -6.17 4.96 -3.95
N LEU A 110 -6.23 5.40 -2.69
CA LEU A 110 -5.37 6.48 -2.21
C LEU A 110 -3.96 5.95 -1.96
N LEU A 111 -3.02 6.53 -2.69
CA LEU A 111 -1.59 6.28 -2.60
C LEU A 111 -0.91 7.63 -2.37
N ASN A 112 0.07 7.67 -1.48
CA ASN A 112 0.71 8.94 -1.11
C ASN A 112 2.22 8.85 -1.27
N GLN A 113 2.81 9.93 -1.81
CA GLN A 113 4.26 10.13 -1.82
C GLN A 113 4.78 10.40 -0.40
N THR A 114 4.00 11.15 0.40
CA THR A 114 4.31 11.45 1.79
C THR A 114 3.58 10.48 2.71
N PHE A 115 4.32 9.84 3.62
CA PHE A 115 3.73 8.95 4.60
C PHE A 115 3.10 9.77 5.73
N LEU A 116 1.82 9.51 6.02
CA LEU A 116 1.05 10.24 7.03
C LEU A 116 0.64 9.30 8.17
N PRO A 117 0.67 9.72 9.45
CA PRO A 117 0.29 8.88 10.58
C PRO A 117 -1.13 8.28 10.48
N ARG A 118 -2.04 8.95 9.78
CA ARG A 118 -3.42 8.47 9.50
C ARG A 118 -3.49 7.29 8.54
N GLN A 119 -2.46 7.06 7.73
CA GLN A 119 -2.30 5.85 6.91
C GLN A 119 -1.95 4.64 7.78
N ILE A 120 -1.56 4.87 9.04
CA ILE A 120 -1.29 3.78 9.94
C ILE A 120 -2.60 3.25 10.53
N CYS A 121 -3.17 2.24 9.86
CA CYS A 121 -4.38 1.59 10.32
C CYS A 121 -4.06 0.56 11.40
N THR A 122 -4.54 0.80 12.62
CA THR A 122 -4.53 -0.20 13.70
C THR A 122 -5.92 -0.80 13.85
N HIS A 123 -6.01 -2.11 13.94
CA HIS A 123 -7.16 -2.77 14.53
C HIS A 123 -6.71 -3.45 15.82
N PRO A 124 -7.23 -3.03 16.99
CA PRO A 124 -6.96 -3.74 18.22
C PRO A 124 -7.58 -5.14 18.10
N HIS A 125 -6.75 -6.17 18.16
CA HIS A 125 -7.26 -7.52 18.36
C HIS A 125 -7.94 -7.61 19.73
N GLY A 126 -9.17 -8.11 19.75
CA GLY A 126 -9.75 -8.66 20.97
C GLY A 126 -8.81 -9.74 21.53
N GLY A 127 -8.20 -9.45 22.68
CA GLY A 127 -7.50 -10.42 23.53
C GLY A 127 -5.99 -10.61 23.32
N LEU A 128 -5.35 -10.03 22.30
CA LEU A 128 -3.88 -10.13 22.16
C LEU A 128 -3.17 -9.01 22.89
N THR A 129 -3.09 -9.13 24.22
CA THR A 129 -2.21 -8.30 25.05
C THR A 129 -0.75 -8.55 24.65
N GLY A 130 -0.13 -7.60 23.96
CA GLY A 130 1.33 -7.42 23.96
C GLY A 130 2.11 -7.51 22.63
N ARG A 131 1.54 -7.97 21.51
CA ARG A 131 2.33 -8.12 20.25
C ARG A 131 1.67 -7.72 18.92
N ALA A 132 0.36 -7.47 18.87
CA ALA A 132 -0.30 -6.96 17.66
C ALA A 132 -0.20 -5.42 17.51
N THR A 133 0.90 -4.80 17.98
CA THR A 133 1.13 -3.34 17.92
C THR A 133 1.83 -2.89 16.64
N LEU A 134 2.40 -3.84 15.88
CA LEU A 134 3.08 -3.53 14.64
C LEU A 134 2.07 -3.13 13.55
N LYS A 135 2.46 -2.09 12.83
CA LYS A 135 1.70 -1.43 11.79
C LYS A 135 2.30 -1.80 10.45
N SER A 136 1.46 -1.98 9.42
CA SER A 136 1.89 -2.37 8.08
C SER A 136 1.72 -1.25 7.07
N VAL A 137 2.67 -1.17 6.15
CA VAL A 137 2.67 -0.25 5.02
C VAL A 137 3.12 -1.05 3.80
N ILE A 138 2.43 -0.87 2.68
CA ILE A 138 2.80 -1.43 1.39
C ILE A 138 3.47 -0.34 0.57
N LEU A 139 4.63 -0.63 -0.03
CA LEU A 139 5.29 0.21 -1.02
C LEU A 139 5.03 -0.38 -2.41
N ASN A 140 4.47 0.41 -3.31
CA ASN A 140 3.99 -0.07 -4.61
C ASN A 140 4.67 0.68 -5.75
N HIS A 141 4.90 0.00 -6.87
CA HIS A 141 5.09 0.69 -8.15
C HIS A 141 3.71 1.11 -8.70
N VAL A 142 3.56 2.38 -9.04
CA VAL A 142 2.30 2.97 -9.48
C VAL A 142 2.54 3.75 -10.76
N VAL A 143 1.84 3.39 -11.83
CA VAL A 143 1.85 4.13 -13.09
C VAL A 143 0.89 5.30 -12.96
N LEU A 144 1.42 6.52 -12.85
CA LEU A 144 0.60 7.72 -12.71
C LEU A 144 0.20 8.34 -14.05
N GLY A 145 1.03 8.16 -15.09
CA GLY A 145 0.82 8.80 -16.37
C GLY A 145 0.67 10.32 -16.28
N ARG A 146 -0.36 10.85 -16.95
CA ARG A 146 -0.71 12.27 -16.89
C ARG A 146 -1.47 12.57 -15.60
N THR A 147 -0.90 13.40 -14.76
CA THR A 147 -1.50 13.78 -13.48
C THR A 147 -2.01 15.21 -13.51
N GLN A 148 -3.00 15.50 -12.67
CA GLN A 148 -3.49 16.85 -12.41
C GLN A 148 -3.30 17.18 -10.94
N LEU A 149 -2.70 18.34 -10.65
CA LEU A 149 -2.63 18.85 -9.30
C LEU A 149 -3.99 19.42 -8.89
N MET A 150 -4.48 18.99 -7.73
CA MET A 150 -5.70 19.52 -7.12
C MET A 150 -5.39 20.04 -5.73
N LEU A 151 -5.84 21.26 -5.44
CA LEU A 151 -5.61 21.93 -4.15
C LEU A 151 -6.80 21.82 -3.19
N SER A 152 -7.96 21.43 -3.70
CA SER A 152 -9.18 21.19 -2.95
C SER A 152 -9.69 19.78 -3.21
N ALA A 153 -10.40 19.21 -2.23
CA ALA A 153 -11.07 17.93 -2.38
C ALA A 153 -12.21 18.04 -3.40
N ASP A 154 -12.38 17.00 -4.20
CA ASP A 154 -13.49 16.86 -5.14
C ASP A 154 -13.99 15.41 -5.11
N GLN A 155 -15.11 15.21 -4.42
CA GLN A 155 -15.71 13.88 -4.25
C GLN A 155 -16.48 13.41 -5.49
N SER A 156 -16.70 14.28 -6.47
CA SER A 156 -17.44 13.95 -7.69
C SER A 156 -16.60 13.20 -8.73
N LEU A 157 -15.28 13.11 -8.54
CA LEU A 157 -14.37 12.40 -9.43
C LEU A 157 -14.63 10.89 -9.39
N GLN A 158 -15.18 10.35 -10.46
CA GLN A 158 -15.36 8.91 -10.66
C GLN A 158 -14.36 8.32 -11.67
N HIS A 159 -13.72 9.17 -12.47
CA HIS A 159 -12.76 8.80 -13.50
C HIS A 159 -11.81 9.96 -13.79
N ALA A 160 -10.65 9.66 -14.40
CA ALA A 160 -9.73 10.68 -14.85
C ALA A 160 -10.40 11.61 -15.88
N PRO A 161 -10.26 12.95 -15.77
CA PRO A 161 -10.69 13.88 -16.81
C PRO A 161 -10.22 13.46 -18.21
N ARG A 162 -11.05 13.67 -19.23
CA ARG A 162 -10.80 13.19 -20.61
C ARG A 162 -9.42 13.54 -21.16
N HIS A 163 -8.86 14.69 -20.81
CA HIS A 163 -7.54 15.14 -21.30
C HIS A 163 -6.35 14.41 -20.66
N LEU A 164 -6.58 13.65 -19.58
CA LEU A 164 -5.56 12.86 -18.87
C LEU A 164 -5.60 11.36 -19.23
N GLN A 165 -6.61 10.91 -19.97
CA GLN A 165 -6.74 9.52 -20.40
C GLN A 165 -5.71 9.22 -21.51
N SER A 166 -5.07 8.05 -21.43
CA SER A 166 -3.94 7.60 -22.28
C SER A 166 -4.37 6.70 -23.44
#